data_AF-A0A504IK83-F1
#
_entry.id   AF-A0A504IK83-F1
#
_cell.length_a   1.000
_cell.length_b   1.000
_cell.length_c   1.000
_cell.angle_alpha   90.00
_cell.angle_beta   90.00
_cell.angle_gamma   90.00
#
_symmetry.space_group_name_H-M   'P 1'
#
loop_
_entity.id
_entity.type
_entity.pdbx_description
1 polymer ?
#
loop_
_entity_poly.entity_id
_entity_poly.type
_entity_poly.pdbx_seq_one_letter_code
_entity_poly.pdbx_strand_id
1 'polypeptide(L)'
;MTTEVHAADVAKFANGRKVVSVTKPGMMKVASKAGPATVDQPFNVGDVMLVEAGGRAIVTPLSFAGATDLARAVIEGHPGAVTDSHSLRALATAVIGFAAQVVAPEPTPEPVEAVAVAT
;
A
#
# COMPACT_ATOMS: atom_id res chain seq x y z
N MET A 1 -15.26 -6.53 15.22
CA MET A 1 -15.81 -6.04 13.94
C MET A 1 -14.70 -6.06 12.91
N THR A 2 -14.94 -6.62 11.73
CA THR A 2 -14.00 -6.65 10.60
C THR A 2 -14.45 -5.62 9.56
N THR A 3 -13.60 -4.65 9.23
CA THR A 3 -13.85 -3.69 8.15
C THR A 3 -13.38 -4.29 6.83
N GLU A 4 -14.26 -4.34 5.84
CA GLU A 4 -13.90 -4.72 4.47
C GLU A 4 -13.25 -3.53 3.75
N VAL A 5 -12.12 -3.75 3.09
CA VAL A 5 -11.42 -2.73 2.30
C VAL A 5 -11.31 -3.21 0.86
N HIS A 6 -11.83 -2.41 -0.07
CA HIS A 6 -11.68 -2.68 -1.50
C HIS A 6 -10.33 -2.17 -1.98
N ALA A 7 -9.53 -3.05 -2.58
CA ALA A 7 -8.18 -2.74 -3.03
C ALA A 7 -7.80 -3.55 -4.27
N ALA A 8 -6.87 -3.00 -5.06
CA ALA A 8 -6.25 -3.65 -6.21
C ALA A 8 -4.84 -4.13 -5.87
N ASP A 9 -4.43 -5.26 -6.43
CA ASP A 9 -3.10 -5.82 -6.21
C ASP A 9 -2.03 -4.94 -6.86
N VAL A 10 -1.00 -4.58 -6.10
CA VAL A 10 0.18 -3.83 -6.59
C VAL A 10 1.35 -4.77 -6.80
N ALA A 11 1.65 -5.62 -5.81
CA ALA A 11 2.73 -6.60 -5.88
C ALA A 11 2.36 -7.85 -5.11
N LYS A 12 2.77 -9.02 -5.62
CA LYS A 12 2.55 -10.33 -4.98
C LYS A 12 3.89 -10.96 -4.65
N PHE A 13 3.99 -11.58 -3.49
CA PHE A 13 5.21 -12.22 -3.01
C PHE A 13 5.04 -13.73 -2.92
N ALA A 14 6.17 -14.46 -2.97
CA ALA A 14 6.18 -15.93 -2.96
C ALA A 14 5.55 -16.56 -1.71
N ASN A 15 5.51 -15.84 -0.58
CA ASN A 15 4.85 -16.28 0.65
C ASN A 15 3.33 -16.01 0.66
N GLY A 16 2.75 -15.64 -0.48
CA GLY A 16 1.32 -15.34 -0.64
C GLY A 16 0.90 -13.98 -0.10
N ARG A 17 1.81 -13.18 0.47
CA ARG A 17 1.52 -11.80 0.84
C ARG A 17 1.42 -10.93 -0.40
N LYS A 18 0.74 -9.80 -0.27
CA LYS A 18 0.62 -8.82 -1.34
C LYS A 18 0.54 -7.39 -0.81
N VAL A 19 1.18 -6.48 -1.54
CA VAL A 19 0.93 -5.04 -1.39
C VAL A 19 -0.26 -4.72 -2.28
N VAL A 20 -1.20 -3.96 -1.76
CA VAL A 20 -2.42 -3.54 -2.46
C VAL A 20 -2.63 -2.04 -2.32
N SER A 21 -3.37 -1.44 -3.25
CA SER A 21 -3.77 -0.05 -3.22
C SER A 21 -5.28 0.05 -3.06
N VAL A 22 -5.75 0.85 -2.11
CA VAL A 22 -7.17 1.07 -1.85
C VAL A 22 -7.85 1.69 -3.06
N THR A 23 -9.02 1.15 -3.43
CA THR A 23 -9.82 1.59 -4.59
C THR A 23 -11.14 2.26 -4.21
N LYS A 24 -11.56 2.15 -2.94
CA LYS A 24 -12.72 2.87 -2.40
C LYS A 24 -12.40 3.44 -1.01
N PRO A 25 -12.76 4.69 -0.73
CA PRO A 25 -12.55 5.29 0.59
C PRO A 25 -13.50 4.66 1.63
N GLY A 26 -13.13 4.77 2.90
CA GLY A 26 -13.94 4.23 4.00
C GLY A 26 -13.38 4.58 5.38
N MET A 27 -13.92 3.91 6.40
CA MET A 27 -13.53 4.10 7.79
C MET A 27 -13.21 2.76 8.43
N MET A 28 -12.18 2.71 9.28
CA MET A 28 -11.86 1.55 10.08
C MET A 28 -11.63 1.88 11.55
N LYS A 29 -11.93 0.91 12.43
CA LYS A 29 -11.62 1.00 13.85
C LYS A 29 -10.21 0.50 14.09
N VAL A 30 -9.32 1.37 14.53
CA VAL A 30 -7.95 1.02 14.94
C VAL A 30 -7.78 1.14 16.45
N ALA A 31 -6.95 0.29 17.02
CA ALA A 31 -6.63 0.34 18.44
C ALA A 31 -5.89 1.64 18.76
N SER A 32 -6.37 2.40 19.74
CA SER A 32 -5.67 3.61 20.19
C SER A 32 -4.52 3.25 21.12
N LYS A 33 -3.39 3.96 20.99
CA LYS A 33 -2.30 3.93 21.98
C LYS A 33 -2.52 4.94 23.12
N ALA A 34 -3.39 5.93 22.94
CA ALA A 34 -3.72 6.95 23.93
C ALA A 34 -5.16 7.47 23.70
N GLY A 35 -6.12 7.04 24.53
CA GLY A 35 -7.53 7.41 24.40
C GLY A 35 -8.48 6.20 24.35
N PRO A 36 -9.72 6.36 23.84
CA PRO A 36 -10.71 5.28 23.75
C PRO A 36 -10.13 4.03 23.09
N ALA A 37 -10.58 2.84 23.51
CA ALA A 37 -10.01 1.55 23.08
C ALA A 37 -9.88 1.40 21.55
N THR A 38 -10.78 2.04 20.79
CA THR A 38 -10.69 2.14 19.34
C THR A 38 -11.01 3.55 18.85
N VAL A 39 -10.33 4.00 17.81
CA VAL A 39 -10.58 5.26 17.11
C VAL A 39 -10.98 4.97 15.66
N ASP A 40 -11.89 5.78 15.12
CA ASP A 40 -12.22 5.77 13.70
C ASP A 40 -11.10 6.42 12.90
N GLN A 41 -10.47 5.64 12.03
CA GLN A 41 -9.46 6.10 11.10
C GLN A 41 -10.01 6.05 9.67
N PRO A 42 -10.06 7.20 8.96
CA PRO A 42 -10.40 7.22 7.55
C PRO A 42 -9.27 6.60 6.72
N PHE A 43 -9.65 6.00 5.60
CA PHE A 43 -8.73 5.60 4.54
C PHE A 43 -9.27 6.04 3.18
N ASN A 44 -8.36 6.35 2.27
CA ASN A 44 -8.66 6.97 0.98
C ASN A 44 -8.19 6.11 -0.19
N VAL A 45 -8.73 6.39 -1.37
CA VAL A 45 -8.23 5.81 -2.63
C VAL A 45 -6.74 6.16 -2.78
N GLY A 46 -5.93 5.18 -3.14
CA GLY A 46 -4.48 5.33 -3.28
C GLY A 46 -3.69 5.04 -2.00
N ASP A 47 -4.34 4.92 -0.84
CA ASP A 47 -3.65 4.41 0.36
C ASP A 47 -3.16 2.97 0.12
N VAL A 48 -1.99 2.62 0.65
CA VAL A 48 -1.36 1.33 0.40
C VAL A 48 -1.43 0.43 1.63
N MET A 49 -1.54 -0.87 1.41
CA MET A 49 -1.69 -1.86 2.47
C MET A 49 -0.83 -3.09 2.20
N LEU A 50 -0.45 -3.80 3.25
CA LEU A 50 0.13 -5.13 3.17
C LEU A 50 -0.87 -6.15 3.68
N VAL A 51 -1.17 -7.15 2.86
CA VAL A 51 -2.17 -8.17 3.14
C VAL A 51 -1.52 -9.55 3.11
N GLU A 52 -1.91 -10.42 4.04
CA GLU A 52 -1.49 -11.81 4.08
C GLU A 52 -2.29 -12.68 3.09
N ALA A 53 -1.83 -13.92 2.84
CA ALA A 53 -2.48 -14.85 1.93
C ALA A 53 -3.97 -15.07 2.22
N GLY A 54 -4.37 -15.04 3.51
CA GLY A 54 -5.76 -15.17 3.96
C GLY A 54 -6.60 -13.89 3.85
N GLY A 55 -6.13 -12.83 3.19
CA GLY A 55 -6.86 -11.57 3.05
C GLY A 55 -6.83 -10.67 4.29
N ARG A 56 -6.08 -11.03 5.33
CA ARG A 56 -5.94 -10.22 6.55
C ARG A 56 -4.90 -9.12 6.35
N ALA A 57 -5.24 -7.89 6.72
CA ALA A 57 -4.29 -6.79 6.75
C ALA A 57 -3.20 -7.01 7.82
N ILE A 58 -1.94 -6.96 7.40
CA ILE A 58 -0.75 -6.88 8.25
C ILE A 58 -0.40 -5.41 8.51
N VAL A 59 -0.50 -4.59 7.47
CA VAL A 59 -0.39 -3.13 7.53
C VAL A 59 -1.72 -2.56 7.06
N THR A 60 -2.39 -1.80 7.92
CA THR A 60 -3.62 -1.05 7.61
C THR A 60 -3.36 0.02 6.54
N PRO A 61 -4.38 0.62 5.91
CA PRO A 61 -4.20 1.68 4.92
C PRO A 61 -3.23 2.74 5.41
N LEU A 62 -2.14 2.88 4.68
CA LEU A 62 -1.08 3.85 4.92
C LEU A 62 -1.16 4.90 3.83
N SER A 63 -1.42 6.14 4.23
CA SER A 63 -1.42 7.28 3.32
C SER A 63 0.00 7.70 2.97
N PHE A 64 0.17 8.42 1.85
CA PHE A 64 1.47 8.93 1.44
C PHE A 64 2.08 9.87 2.49
N ALA A 65 1.24 10.71 3.11
CA ALA A 65 1.67 11.59 4.20
C ALA A 65 2.17 10.76 5.41
N GLY A 66 1.40 9.76 5.86
CA GLY A 66 1.82 8.89 6.96
C GLY A 66 3.08 8.09 6.66
N ALA A 67 3.25 7.64 5.42
CA ALA A 67 4.49 7.00 4.95
C ALA A 67 5.68 7.95 4.97
N THR A 68 5.47 9.22 4.59
CA THR A 68 6.51 10.26 4.59
C THR A 68 6.96 10.57 6.01
N ASP A 69 6.02 10.69 6.96
CA ASP A 69 6.34 10.92 8.37
C ASP A 69 7.08 9.73 8.98
N LEU A 70 6.69 8.51 8.62
CA LEU A 70 7.41 7.30 9.03
C LEU A 70 8.84 7.27 8.46
N ALA A 71 9.00 7.58 7.16
CA ALA A 71 10.31 7.65 6.52
C ALA A 71 11.21 8.71 7.18
N ARG A 72 10.65 9.87 7.51
CA ARG A 72 11.36 10.92 8.27
C ARG A 72 11.84 10.38 9.61
N ALA A 73 10.96 9.75 10.39
CA ALA A 73 11.32 9.20 11.70
C ALA A 73 12.44 8.13 11.60
N VAL A 74 12.45 7.33 10.54
CA VAL A 74 13.53 6.36 10.25
C VAL A 74 14.84 7.08 9.92
N ILE A 75 14.82 8.09 9.06
CA ILE A 75 16.01 8.88 8.67
C ILE A 75 16.59 9.62 9.88
N GLU A 76 15.74 10.17 10.74
CA GLU A 76 16.13 10.86 11.97
C GLU A 76 16.57 9.91 13.09
N GLY A 77 16.51 8.59 12.87
CA GLY A 77 17.01 7.59 13.81
C GLY A 77 16.12 7.37 15.03
N HIS A 78 14.81 7.66 14.93
CA HIS A 78 13.89 7.43 16.03
C HIS A 78 13.89 5.93 16.42
N PRO A 79 14.25 5.55 17.68
CA PRO A 79 14.48 4.16 18.05
C PRO A 79 13.31 3.23 17.74
N GLY A 80 12.08 3.70 18.02
CA GLY A 80 10.87 2.94 17.76
C GLY A 80 10.49 2.79 16.28
N ALA A 81 11.11 3.54 15.37
CA ALA A 81 10.86 3.44 13.93
C ALA A 81 11.88 2.51 13.25
N VAL A 82 13.14 2.52 13.71
CA VAL A 82 14.23 1.75 13.11
C VAL A 82 14.28 0.29 13.55
N THR A 83 13.84 -0.05 14.76
CA THR A 83 13.88 -1.44 15.27
C THR A 83 12.52 -2.14 15.28
N ASP A 84 11.42 -1.39 15.14
CA ASP A 84 10.09 -1.97 15.19
C ASP A 84 9.76 -2.71 13.89
N SER A 85 9.48 -4.00 14.01
CA SER A 85 9.16 -4.85 12.86
C SER A 85 7.91 -4.38 12.12
N HIS A 86 6.93 -3.79 12.82
CA HIS A 86 5.75 -3.25 12.14
C HIS A 86 6.11 -2.02 11.31
N SER A 87 6.90 -1.11 11.86
CA SER A 87 7.39 0.11 11.19
C SER A 87 8.19 -0.24 9.94
N LEU A 88 9.08 -1.24 10.00
CA LEU A 88 9.83 -1.72 8.82
C LEU A 88 8.91 -2.30 7.74
N ARG A 89 7.89 -3.08 8.12
CA ARG A 89 6.89 -3.60 7.18
C ARG A 89 6.07 -2.48 6.55
N ALA A 90 5.67 -1.47 7.32
CA ALA A 90 4.93 -0.32 6.83
C ALA A 90 5.77 0.49 5.83
N LEU A 91 7.06 0.71 6.12
CA LEU A 91 7.98 1.37 5.20
C LEU A 91 8.17 0.57 3.91
N ALA A 92 8.41 -0.74 3.99
CA ALA A 92 8.52 -1.59 2.80
C ALA A 92 7.24 -1.58 1.95
N THR A 93 6.08 -1.55 2.61
CA THR A 93 4.77 -1.42 1.95
C THR A 93 4.66 -0.09 1.21
N ALA A 94 5.07 1.01 1.85
CA ALA A 94 5.06 2.34 1.24
C ALA A 94 5.97 2.41 0.01
N VAL A 95 7.21 1.91 0.12
CA VAL A 95 8.18 1.92 -0.99
C VAL A 95 7.62 1.19 -2.20
N ILE A 96 7.07 -0.01 -2.02
CA ILE A 96 6.54 -0.82 -3.13
C ILE A 96 5.22 -0.24 -3.64
N GLY A 97 4.33 0.14 -2.73
CA GLY A 97 2.99 0.61 -3.05
C GLY A 97 3.01 1.92 -3.84
N PHE A 98 3.74 2.92 -3.34
CA PHE A 98 3.77 4.23 -3.97
C PHE A 98 4.69 4.30 -5.19
N ALA A 99 5.77 3.53 -5.25
CA ALA A 99 6.59 3.45 -6.47
C ALA A 99 5.76 2.95 -7.66
N ALA A 100 4.90 1.95 -7.45
CA ALA A 100 4.03 1.43 -8.50
C ALA A 100 2.91 2.38 -8.93
N GLN A 101 2.55 3.36 -8.09
CA GLN A 101 1.58 4.40 -8.44
C GLN A 101 2.21 5.54 -9.25
N VAL A 102 3.50 5.82 -9.03
CA VAL A 102 4.24 6.88 -9.75
C VAL A 102 4.75 6.37 -11.11
N VAL A 103 5.07 5.08 -11.22
CA VAL A 103 5.44 4.45 -12.49
C VAL A 103 4.17 4.07 -13.25
N ALA A 104 3.66 4.99 -14.07
CA ALA A 104 2.71 4.66 -15.13
C ALA A 104 3.29 3.55 -16.03
N PRO A 105 2.48 2.63 -16.58
CA PRO A 105 2.98 1.53 -17.40
C PRO A 105 3.77 2.08 -18.59
N GLU A 106 4.90 1.44 -18.92
CA GLU A 106 5.61 1.71 -20.18
C GLU A 106 4.59 1.61 -21.33
N PRO A 107 4.60 2.57 -22.29
CA PRO A 107 3.70 2.51 -23.43
C PRO A 107 4.01 1.24 -24.21
N THR A 108 3.05 0.32 -24.23
CA THR A 108 3.10 -0.85 -25.10
C THR A 108 3.24 -0.34 -26.54
N PRO A 109 4.28 -0.71 -27.30
CA PRO A 109 4.34 -0.35 -28.72
C PRO A 109 3.12 -0.97 -29.41
N GLU A 110 2.34 -0.13 -30.11
CA GLU A 110 1.23 -0.60 -30.93
C GLU A 110 1.75 -1.59 -31.99
N PRO A 111 1.00 -2.66 -32.30
CA PRO A 111 1.35 -3.54 -33.41
C PRO A 111 1.38 -2.71 -34.69
N VAL A 112 2.53 -2.68 -35.36
CA VAL A 112 2.64 -2.11 -36.71
C VAL A 112 1.72 -2.93 -37.61
N GLU A 113 0.61 -2.33 -38.08
CA GLU A 113 -0.23 -2.95 -39.11
C GLU A 113 0.66 -3.23 -40.32
N ALA A 114 0.83 -4.51 -40.66
CA ALA A 114 1.50 -4.91 -41.87
C ALA A 114 0.66 -4.38 -43.05
N VAL A 115 1.16 -3.35 -43.72
CA VAL A 115 0.61 -2.88 -44.99
C VAL A 115 0.68 -4.05 -45.96
N ALA A 116 -0.48 -4.67 -46.22
CA ALA A 116 -0.62 -5.64 -47.28
C ALA A 116 -0.39 -4.93 -48.62
N VAL A 117 0.80 -5.08 -49.18
CA VAL A 117 1.08 -4.71 -50.55
C VAL A 117 0.42 -5.76 -51.44
N ALA A 118 -0.77 -5.45 -51.96
CA ALA A 118 -1.37 -6.23 -53.02
C ALA A 118 -0.51 -6.07 -54.28
N THR A 119 -0.04 -7.20 -54.82
CA THR A 119 0.55 -7.32 -56.16
C THR A 119 -0.43 -8.05 -57.06
#